data_AF-A0A6I7PLR3-F1
#
_entry.id   AF-A0A6I7PLR3-F1
#
_cell.length_a   1.000
_cell.length_b   1.000
_cell.length_c   1.000
_cell.angle_alpha   90.00
_cell.angle_beta   90.00
_cell.angle_gamma   90.00
#
_symmetry.space_group_name_H-M   'P 1'
#
loop_
_entity.id
_entity.type
_entity.pdbx_description
1 polymer ?
#
loop_
_entity_poly.entity_id
_entity_poly.type
_entity_poly.pdbx_seq_one_letter_code
_entity_poly.pdbx_strand_id
1 'polypeptide(L)'
;MRYFILTLAYAAVLLLAGIVAFLLAPEGARATTALIVPGFAAAFMVLLAIGMRATAGTPTSKKIQLAAIAMAVLFALAFGGRAASASPKVRAHMDAQQAYTQAVETGATPDTPEARRAFFEARDAPPYSPGYLTRTLWLLCGASLGYAGAMLMRGKPVEPK
;
A
#
# COMPACT_ATOMS: atom_id res chain seq x y z
N MET A 1 21.27 16.73 -5.17
CA MET A 1 21.03 15.61 -6.13
C MET A 1 20.58 14.30 -5.46
N ARG A 2 21.19 13.86 -4.35
CA ARG A 2 20.85 12.57 -3.71
C ARG A 2 19.40 12.45 -3.18
N TYR A 3 18.88 13.48 -2.52
CA TYR A 3 17.49 13.50 -2.01
C TYR A 3 16.42 13.50 -3.13
N PHE A 4 16.74 14.13 -4.26
CA PHE A 4 15.90 14.10 -5.46
C PHE A 4 15.74 12.67 -5.97
N ILE A 5 16.86 11.95 -6.14
CA ILE A 5 16.85 10.56 -6.63
C ILE A 5 16.08 9.65 -5.67
N LEU A 6 16.28 9.78 -4.36
CA LEU A 6 15.53 9.02 -3.35
C LEU A 6 14.02 9.25 -3.45
N THR A 7 13.60 10.51 -3.59
CA THR A 7 12.19 10.89 -3.68
C THR A 7 11.55 10.36 -4.97
N LEU A 8 12.30 10.38 -6.07
CA LEU A 8 11.85 9.88 -7.36
C LEU A 8 11.78 8.34 -7.38
N ALA A 9 12.76 7.67 -6.78
CA ALA A 9 12.74 6.22 -6.59
C ALA A 9 11.54 5.78 -5.73
N TYR A 10 11.26 6.49 -4.63
CA TYR A 10 10.09 6.22 -3.80
C TYR A 10 8.78 6.45 -4.57
N ALA A 11 8.67 7.52 -5.35
CA ALA A 11 7.51 7.75 -6.22
C ALA A 11 7.30 6.61 -7.24
N ALA A 12 8.39 6.07 -7.82
CA ALA A 12 8.31 4.92 -8.69
C ALA A 12 7.81 3.66 -7.96
N VAL A 13 8.27 3.41 -6.72
CA VAL A 13 7.76 2.31 -5.89
C VAL A 13 6.26 2.45 -5.62
N LEU A 14 5.79 3.65 -5.27
CA LEU A 14 4.36 3.92 -5.04
C LEU A 14 3.53 3.61 -6.29
N LEU A 15 4.01 4.05 -7.46
CA LEU A 15 3.33 3.85 -8.73
C LEU A 15 3.31 2.37 -9.15
N LEU A 16 4.45 1.68 -9.07
CA LEU A 16 4.55 0.24 -9.36
C LEU A 16 3.66 -0.58 -8.43
N ALA A 17 3.65 -0.27 -7.13
CA ALA A 17 2.77 -0.94 -6.18
C ALA A 17 1.28 -0.71 -6.48
N GLY A 18 0.91 0.50 -6.92
CA GLY A 18 -0.45 0.79 -7.38
C GLY A 18 -0.85 0.01 -8.63
N ILE A 19 0.06 -0.12 -9.60
CA ILE A 19 -0.15 -0.94 -10.81
C ILE A 19 -0.30 -2.41 -10.44
N VAL A 20 0.59 -2.94 -9.58
CA VAL A 20 0.50 -4.33 -9.11
C VAL A 20 -0.81 -4.58 -8.37
N ALA A 21 -1.26 -3.65 -7.51
CA ALA A 21 -2.54 -3.76 -6.83
C ALA A 21 -3.73 -3.74 -7.80
N PHE A 22 -3.65 -2.95 -8.88
CA PHE A 22 -4.65 -2.88 -9.92
C PHE A 22 -4.72 -4.18 -10.74
N LEU A 23 -3.57 -4.72 -11.15
CA LEU A 23 -3.50 -5.97 -11.93
C LEU A 23 -3.91 -7.22 -11.13
N LEU A 24 -3.71 -7.21 -9.82
CA LEU A 24 -4.10 -8.30 -8.93
C LEU A 24 -5.53 -8.16 -8.39
N ALA A 25 -6.24 -7.06 -8.68
CA ALA A 25 -7.61 -6.88 -8.23
C ALA A 25 -8.57 -7.77 -9.05
N PRO A 26 -9.38 -8.63 -8.41
CA PRO A 26 -10.36 -9.45 -9.12
C PRO A 26 -11.48 -8.58 -9.71
N GLU A 27 -12.03 -9.03 -10.85
CA GLU A 27 -13.13 -8.36 -11.54
C GLU A 27 -14.33 -8.16 -10.59
N GLY A 28 -14.74 -6.90 -10.39
CA GLY A 28 -15.82 -6.51 -9.47
C GLY A 28 -15.38 -5.92 -8.13
N ALA A 29 -14.12 -6.12 -7.71
CA ALA A 29 -13.53 -5.31 -6.65
C ALA A 29 -13.20 -3.92 -7.23
N ARG A 30 -13.35 -2.85 -6.44
CA ARG A 30 -13.11 -1.45 -6.85
C ARG A 30 -11.63 -1.19 -7.25
N ALA A 31 -11.20 -1.75 -8.37
CA ALA A 31 -9.84 -1.70 -8.91
C ALA A 31 -9.38 -0.25 -9.11
N THR A 32 -10.32 0.63 -9.45
CA THR A 32 -10.09 2.06 -9.64
C THR A 32 -9.54 2.73 -8.37
N THR A 33 -10.08 2.42 -7.18
CA THR A 33 -9.57 2.99 -5.92
C THR A 33 -8.16 2.51 -5.55
N ALA A 34 -7.77 1.31 -5.98
CA ALA A 34 -6.43 0.78 -5.72
C ALA A 34 -5.35 1.51 -6.53
N LEU A 35 -5.71 2.10 -7.69
CA LEU A 35 -4.79 2.89 -8.51
C LEU A 35 -4.79 4.38 -8.12
N ILE A 36 -5.96 4.93 -7.77
CA ILE A 36 -6.10 6.37 -7.47
C ILE A 36 -5.21 6.80 -6.31
N VAL A 37 -5.22 6.06 -5.19
CA VAL A 37 -4.50 6.50 -3.98
C VAL A 37 -2.98 6.43 -4.15
N PRO A 38 -2.37 5.31 -4.62
CA PRO A 38 -0.93 5.26 -4.86
C PRO A 38 -0.51 6.15 -6.03
N GLY A 39 -1.34 6.30 -7.07
CA GLY A 39 -1.08 7.18 -8.20
C GLY A 39 -1.01 8.66 -7.79
N PHE A 40 -1.98 9.11 -6.98
CA PHE A 40 -1.96 10.47 -6.43
C PHE A 40 -0.75 10.70 -5.52
N ALA A 41 -0.43 9.74 -4.64
CA ALA A 41 0.73 9.81 -3.77
C ALA A 41 2.04 9.88 -4.58
N ALA A 42 2.18 9.07 -5.62
CA ALA A 42 3.33 9.08 -6.51
C ALA A 42 3.49 10.44 -7.23
N ALA A 43 2.41 10.97 -7.82
CA ALA A 43 2.41 12.27 -8.49
C ALA A 43 2.83 13.40 -7.53
N PHE A 44 2.32 13.39 -6.30
CA PHE A 44 2.68 14.37 -5.28
C PHE A 44 4.17 14.29 -4.90
N MET A 45 4.72 13.09 -4.75
CA MET A 45 6.15 12.90 -4.48
C MET A 45 7.03 13.34 -5.65
N VAL A 46 6.58 13.18 -6.90
CA VAL A 46 7.27 13.72 -8.08
C VAL A 46 7.31 15.24 -8.04
N LEU A 47 6.20 15.91 -7.71
CA LEU A 47 6.17 17.38 -7.57
C LEU A 47 7.14 17.87 -6.48
N LEU A 48 7.18 17.18 -5.34
CA LEU A 48 8.15 17.47 -4.28
C LEU A 48 9.60 17.26 -4.74
N ALA A 49 9.87 16.19 -5.50
CA ALA A 49 11.19 15.95 -6.07
C ALA A 49 11.60 17.09 -7.02
N ILE A 50 10.72 17.50 -7.93
CA ILE A 50 10.97 18.64 -8.84
C ILE A 50 11.23 19.92 -8.02
N GLY A 51 10.43 20.18 -6.99
CA GLY A 51 10.62 21.31 -6.09
C GLY A 51 11.97 21.29 -5.35
N MET A 52 12.42 20.13 -4.88
CA MET A 52 13.76 19.97 -4.28
C MET A 52 14.90 20.22 -5.26
N ARG A 53 14.72 19.87 -6.54
CA ARG A 53 15.71 20.15 -7.59
C ARG A 53 15.73 21.64 -7.93
N ALA A 54 14.57 22.27 -8.07
CA ALA A 54 14.44 23.68 -8.42
C ALA A 54 14.95 24.61 -7.31
N THR A 55 14.80 24.22 -6.05
CA THR A 55 15.22 25.02 -4.89
C THR A 55 16.57 24.60 -4.31
N ALA A 56 17.34 23.77 -5.03
CA ALA A 56 18.61 23.25 -4.56
C ALA A 56 19.59 24.38 -4.15
N GLY A 57 20.21 24.26 -2.98
CA GLY A 57 21.13 25.27 -2.44
C GLY A 57 20.48 26.42 -1.66
N THR A 58 19.15 26.51 -1.65
CA THR A 58 18.41 27.51 -0.87
C THR A 58 17.93 26.96 0.49
N PRO A 59 17.67 27.81 1.50
CA PRO A 59 17.05 27.38 2.75
C PRO A 59 15.67 26.73 2.54
N THR A 60 14.97 27.08 1.46
CA THR A 60 13.67 26.48 1.07
C THR A 60 13.81 24.98 0.78
N SER A 61 14.95 24.51 0.30
CA SER A 61 15.19 23.08 0.06
C SER A 61 15.02 22.23 1.33
N LYS A 62 15.41 22.73 2.51
CA LYS A 62 15.26 22.01 3.78
C LYS A 62 13.78 21.88 4.17
N LYS A 63 12.99 22.93 3.94
CA LYS A 63 11.54 22.92 4.20
C LYS A 63 10.82 21.90 3.31
N ILE A 64 11.18 21.83 2.03
CA ILE A 64 10.60 20.85 1.10
C ILE A 64 11.00 19.42 1.48
N GLN A 65 12.25 19.20 1.90
CA GLN A 65 12.70 17.89 2.41
C GLN A 65 11.89 17.47 3.64
N LEU A 66 11.69 18.38 4.60
CA LEU A 66 10.89 18.10 5.79
C LEU A 66 9.43 17.80 5.41
N ALA A 67 8.86 18.54 4.47
CA ALA A 67 7.51 18.29 3.96
C ALA A 67 7.39 16.90 3.30
N ALA A 68 8.40 16.46 2.56
CA ALA A 68 8.42 15.13 1.95
C ALA A 68 8.52 14.00 2.99
N ILE A 69 9.30 14.20 4.06
CA ILE A 69 9.37 13.25 5.19
C ILE A 69 8.01 13.18 5.89
N ALA A 70 7.43 14.34 6.22
CA ALA A 70 6.12 14.41 6.86
C ALA A 70 5.03 13.73 6.00
N MET A 71 5.06 13.95 4.69
CA MET A 71 4.13 13.33 3.76
C MET A 71 4.29 11.81 3.70
N ALA A 72 5.53 11.31 3.69
CA ALA A 72 5.78 9.87 3.74
C ALA A 72 5.29 9.22 5.04
N VAL A 73 5.40 9.91 6.18
CA VAL A 73 4.83 9.45 7.45
C VAL A 73 3.29 9.42 7.37
N LEU A 74 2.67 10.46 6.81
CA LEU A 74 1.21 10.49 6.60
C LEU A 74 0.75 9.33 5.70
N PHE A 75 1.48 9.05 4.62
CA PHE A 75 1.21 7.91 3.75
C PHE A 75 1.36 6.57 4.48
N ALA A 76 2.42 6.42 5.30
CA ALA A 76 2.60 5.23 6.13
C ALA A 76 1.40 4.99 7.06
N LEU A 77 0.94 6.03 7.74
CA LEU A 77 -0.23 5.95 8.63
C LEU A 77 -1.51 5.60 7.85
N ALA A 78 -1.73 6.24 6.69
CA ALA A 78 -2.90 5.98 5.86
C ALA A 78 -2.90 4.53 5.34
N PHE A 79 -1.77 4.04 4.82
CA PHE A 79 -1.64 2.67 4.30
C PHE A 79 -1.72 1.64 5.43
N GLY A 80 -1.00 1.86 6.53
CA GLY A 80 -1.00 0.97 7.69
C GLY A 80 -2.37 0.89 8.37
N GLY A 81 -3.06 2.02 8.55
CA GLY A 81 -4.42 2.04 9.11
C GLY A 81 -5.42 1.29 8.24
N ARG A 82 -5.36 1.49 6.91
CA ARG A 82 -6.18 0.73 5.96
C ARG A 82 -5.85 -0.76 5.99
N ALA A 83 -4.57 -1.13 6.01
CA ALA A 83 -4.14 -2.53 6.09
C ALA A 83 -4.62 -3.19 7.38
N ALA A 84 -4.47 -2.54 8.53
CA ALA A 84 -4.91 -3.02 9.82
C ALA A 84 -6.42 -3.28 9.85
N SER A 85 -7.22 -2.38 9.28
CA SER A 85 -8.68 -2.55 9.18
C SER A 85 -9.11 -3.69 8.25
N ALA A 86 -8.26 -4.07 7.30
CA ALA A 86 -8.53 -5.13 6.33
C ALA A 86 -8.07 -6.52 6.84
N SER A 87 -7.09 -6.59 7.74
CA SER A 87 -6.56 -7.85 8.29
C SER A 87 -7.61 -8.81 8.88
N PRO A 88 -8.60 -8.35 9.68
CA PRO A 88 -9.66 -9.24 10.19
C PRO A 88 -10.48 -9.87 9.06
N LYS A 89 -10.73 -9.11 7.98
CA LYS A 89 -11.48 -9.57 6.81
C LYS A 89 -10.70 -10.62 6.01
N VAL A 90 -9.36 -10.54 6.01
CA VAL A 90 -8.50 -11.59 5.43
C VAL A 90 -8.65 -12.88 6.22
N ARG A 91 -8.60 -12.81 7.56
CA ARG A 91 -8.77 -13.99 8.43
C ARG A 91 -10.15 -14.63 8.24
N ALA A 92 -11.22 -13.83 8.30
CA ALA A 92 -12.58 -14.30 8.07
C ALA A 92 -12.75 -14.99 6.70
N HIS A 93 -12.12 -14.46 5.64
CA HIS A 93 -12.10 -15.13 4.33
C HIS A 93 -11.36 -16.46 4.36
N MET A 94 -10.18 -16.53 5.00
CA MET A 94 -9.40 -17.77 5.07
C MET A 94 -10.14 -18.85 5.86
N ASP A 95 -10.75 -18.49 6.99
CA ASP A 95 -11.52 -19.40 7.83
C ASP A 95 -12.76 -19.92 7.08
N ALA A 96 -13.50 -19.01 6.40
CA ALA A 96 -14.64 -19.38 5.57
C ALA A 96 -14.25 -20.24 4.36
N GLN A 97 -13.11 -19.97 3.72
CA GLN A 97 -12.62 -20.75 2.60
C GLN A 97 -12.22 -22.17 3.03
N GLN A 98 -11.56 -22.33 4.17
CA GLN A 98 -11.24 -23.65 4.71
C GLN A 98 -12.50 -24.44 5.06
N ALA A 99 -13.47 -23.80 5.71
CA ALA A 99 -14.76 -24.41 6.04
C ALA A 99 -15.55 -24.80 4.78
N TYR A 100 -15.52 -23.98 3.74
CA TYR A 100 -16.18 -24.28 2.46
C TYR A 100 -15.52 -25.48 1.78
N THR A 101 -14.18 -25.51 1.70
CA THR A 101 -13.45 -26.65 1.13
C THR A 101 -13.79 -27.95 1.85
N GLN A 102 -13.82 -27.96 3.18
CA GLN A 102 -14.22 -29.13 3.96
C GLN A 102 -15.69 -29.54 3.72
N ALA A 103 -16.60 -28.57 3.59
CA ALA A 103 -18.01 -28.85 3.32
C ALA A 103 -18.22 -29.45 1.92
N VAL A 104 -17.42 -29.03 0.94
CA VAL A 104 -17.43 -29.61 -0.41
C VAL A 104 -16.83 -31.03 -0.40
N GLU A 105 -15.68 -31.22 0.25
CA GLU A 105 -15.00 -32.53 0.35
C GLU A 105 -15.84 -33.59 1.06
N THR A 106 -16.62 -33.19 2.06
CA THR A 106 -17.55 -34.07 2.80
C THR A 106 -18.91 -34.25 2.11
N GLY A 107 -19.14 -33.58 0.99
CA GLY A 107 -20.42 -33.60 0.26
C GLY A 107 -21.56 -32.85 0.95
N ALA A 108 -21.28 -32.10 2.02
CA ALA A 108 -22.26 -31.30 2.76
C ALA A 108 -22.71 -30.04 1.98
N THR A 109 -21.96 -29.61 0.98
CA THR A 109 -22.30 -28.46 0.12
C THR A 109 -21.88 -28.75 -1.32
N PRO A 110 -22.73 -28.47 -2.32
CA PRO A 110 -22.36 -28.64 -3.73
C PRO A 110 -21.28 -27.63 -4.16
N ASP A 111 -20.34 -28.06 -4.99
CA ASP A 111 -19.27 -27.19 -5.51
C ASP A 111 -19.78 -26.33 -6.67
N THR A 112 -20.56 -25.30 -6.35
CA THR A 112 -21.09 -24.35 -7.33
C THR A 112 -20.77 -22.91 -6.94
N PRO A 113 -20.67 -21.99 -7.92
CA PRO A 113 -20.42 -20.57 -7.64
C PRO A 113 -21.50 -19.92 -6.75
N GLU A 114 -22.74 -20.37 -6.86
CA GLU A 114 -23.88 -19.89 -6.08
C GLU A 114 -23.82 -20.39 -4.63
N ALA A 115 -23.52 -21.68 -4.43
CA ALA A 115 -23.34 -22.27 -3.10
C ALA A 115 -22.17 -21.61 -2.36
N ARG A 116 -21.07 -21.32 -3.07
CA ARG A 116 -19.94 -20.57 -2.53
C ARG A 116 -20.36 -19.16 -2.08
N ARG A 117 -21.10 -18.41 -2.90
CA ARG A 117 -21.56 -17.06 -2.50
C ARG A 117 -22.44 -17.10 -1.26
N ALA A 118 -23.43 -17.99 -1.24
CA ALA A 118 -24.32 -18.14 -0.09
C ALA A 118 -23.57 -18.57 1.18
N PHE A 119 -22.58 -19.46 1.07
CA PHE A 119 -21.79 -19.92 2.21
C PHE A 119 -20.94 -18.82 2.85
N PHE A 120 -20.35 -17.96 2.03
CA PHE A 120 -19.55 -16.81 2.50
C PHE A 120 -20.44 -15.71 3.06
N GLU A 121 -21.59 -15.44 2.44
CA GLU A 121 -22.58 -14.46 2.91
C GLU A 121 -23.15 -14.86 4.28
N ALA A 122 -23.49 -16.14 4.48
CA ALA A 122 -23.98 -16.66 5.75
C ALA A 122 -22.97 -16.54 6.91
N ARG A 123 -21.68 -16.32 6.60
CA ARG A 123 -20.59 -16.16 7.57
C ARG A 123 -20.08 -14.72 7.69
N ASP A 124 -20.75 -13.76 7.06
CA ASP A 124 -20.30 -12.36 6.94
C ASP A 124 -18.84 -12.26 6.46
N ALA A 125 -18.43 -13.20 5.61
CA ALA A 125 -17.08 -13.31 5.09
C ALA A 125 -17.03 -12.74 3.67
N PRO A 126 -15.98 -11.98 3.30
CA PRO A 126 -15.89 -11.45 1.95
C PRO A 126 -15.71 -12.59 0.93
N PRO A 127 -16.43 -12.58 -0.20
CA PRO A 127 -16.40 -13.65 -1.19
C PRO A 127 -15.06 -13.74 -1.95
N TYR A 128 -14.24 -12.70 -1.88
CA TYR A 128 -12.92 -12.64 -2.50
C TYR A 128 -11.87 -12.34 -1.44
N SER A 129 -10.68 -12.94 -1.58
CA SER A 129 -9.57 -12.73 -0.65
C SER A 129 -9.11 -11.27 -0.68
N PRO A 130 -9.21 -10.50 0.42
CA PRO A 130 -8.62 -9.17 0.52
C PRO A 130 -7.11 -9.23 0.83
N GLY A 131 -6.50 -10.42 0.80
CA GLY A 131 -5.11 -10.66 1.17
C GLY A 131 -4.13 -9.91 0.28
N TYR A 132 -4.38 -9.85 -1.03
CA TYR A 132 -3.53 -9.12 -1.98
C TYR A 132 -3.47 -7.63 -1.63
N LEU A 133 -4.63 -7.00 -1.39
CA LEU A 133 -4.73 -5.58 -1.04
C LEU A 133 -4.04 -5.29 0.30
N THR A 134 -4.29 -6.14 1.31
CA THR A 134 -3.73 -5.98 2.65
C THR A 134 -2.20 -6.09 2.64
N ARG A 135 -1.64 -7.05 1.89
CA ARG A 135 -0.20 -7.22 1.74
C ARG A 135 0.43 -6.01 1.03
N THR A 136 -0.20 -5.54 -0.05
CA THR A 136 0.30 -4.35 -0.77
C THR A 136 0.28 -3.10 0.10
N LEU A 137 -0.77 -2.89 0.90
CA LEU A 137 -0.84 -1.76 1.82
C LEU A 137 0.23 -1.82 2.92
N TRP A 138 0.54 -3.00 3.46
CA TRP A 138 1.65 -3.17 4.41
C TRP A 138 3.01 -2.91 3.77
N LEU A 139 3.24 -3.37 2.54
CA LEU A 139 4.47 -3.09 1.79
C LEU A 139 4.63 -1.59 1.54
N LEU A 140 3.55 -0.91 1.12
CA LEU A 140 3.53 0.53 0.92
C LEU A 140 3.78 1.30 2.23
N CYS A 141 3.21 0.84 3.34
CA CYS A 141 3.50 1.39 4.67
C CYS A 141 5.00 1.28 5.01
N GLY A 142 5.57 0.07 4.87
CA GLY A 142 6.99 -0.17 5.12
C GLY A 142 7.90 0.65 4.20
N ALA A 143 7.59 0.76 2.91
CA ALA A 143 8.34 1.57 1.95
C ALA A 143 8.32 3.06 2.34
N SER A 144 7.18 3.55 2.83
CA SER A 144 7.01 4.95 3.26
C SER A 144 7.82 5.27 4.51
N LEU A 145 7.82 4.38 5.50
CA LEU A 145 8.67 4.49 6.69
C LEU A 145 10.15 4.35 6.35
N GLY A 146 10.50 3.42 5.47
CA GLY A 146 11.87 3.22 4.99
C GLY A 146 12.41 4.46 4.28
N TYR A 147 11.60 5.10 3.43
CA TYR A 147 11.95 6.38 2.79
C TYR A 147 12.15 7.50 3.82
N ALA A 148 11.24 7.66 4.78
CA ALA A 148 11.37 8.66 5.84
C ALA A 148 12.66 8.44 6.66
N GLY A 149 12.95 7.20 7.05
CA GLY A 149 14.19 6.83 7.74
C GLY A 149 15.44 7.12 6.91
N ALA A 150 15.43 6.75 5.62
CA ALA A 150 16.55 7.00 4.72
C ALA A 150 16.82 8.50 4.50
N MET A 151 15.77 9.32 4.44
CA MET A 151 15.85 10.78 4.41
C MET A 151 16.48 11.34 5.68
N LEU A 152 16.07 10.86 6.86
CA LEU A 152 16.56 11.33 8.16
C LEU A 152 18.02 10.92 8.42
N MET A 153 18.40 9.68 8.12
CA MET A 153 19.76 9.17 8.37
C MET A 153 20.82 9.86 7.51
N ARG A 154 20.46 10.29 6.29
CA ARG A 154 21.38 10.96 5.37
C ARG A 154 21.59 12.45 5.66
N GLY A 155 20.86 13.01 6.62
CA GLY A 155 21.02 14.39 7.10
C GLY A 155 22.14 14.60 8.12
N LYS A 156 22.75 13.54 8.65
CA LYS A 156 23.89 13.67 9.58
C LYS A 156 25.19 13.96 8.80
N PRO A 157 25.87 15.09 9.05
CA PRO A 157 27.21 15.29 8.50
C PRO A 157 28.14 14.24 9.10
N VAL A 158 28.93 13.59 8.26
CA VAL A 158 30.08 12.81 8.71
C VAL A 158 31.08 13.83 9.24
N GLU A 159 31.23 13.92 10.56
CA GLU A 159 32.33 14.70 11.16
C GLU A 159 33.65 14.14 10.61
N PRO A 160 34.47 14.97 9.94
CA PRO A 160 35.83 14.55 9.62
C PRO A 160 36.59 14.38 10.94
N LYS A 161 37.12 13.17 11.16
CA LYS A 161 38.16 12.92 12.16
C LYS A 161 39.48 13.51 11.70
#